data_AF-A0A3B6U4U0-F1
#
_entry.id   AF-A0A3B6U4U0-F1
#
_cell.length_a   1.000
_cell.length_b   1.000
_cell.length_c   1.000
_cell.angle_alpha   90.00
_cell.angle_beta   90.00
_cell.angle_gamma   90.00
#
_symmetry.space_group_name_H-M   'P 1'
#
loop_
_entity.id
_entity.type
_entity.pdbx_description
1 polymer ?
#
loop_
_entity_poly.entity_id
_entity_poly.type
_entity_poly.pdbx_seq_one_letter_code
_entity_poly.pdbx_strand_id
1 'polypeptide(L)'
;IDDGRNGDVADDHYHRYMEDVEIIHSLGVNSYRFSISWARILPSRLGGVNSAGVAFYDRLIDALVHKGIEPFVTLHHFDLPHEMETRYGGWLGAEIREEFDYYADVCFKAFGDRVKFWATFNEPNLFTRLAYVLGKYPPARCSTPFGTCKSGNSHREPYVAAHNMLLSHAAAVHNYKKNYQATQGGSIGIVIAMKWYEPLTNTTEDILAARRALSFEVDWYVLLFIHLSTSATTSMRMFISALHSCATKKNY
;
A
#
# COMPACT_ATOMS: atom_id res chain seq x y z
N ILE A 1 11.21 13.60 -9.83
CA ILE A 1 10.05 14.43 -10.20
C ILE A 1 10.46 15.22 -11.43
N ASP A 2 9.75 15.06 -12.54
CA ASP A 2 10.23 15.51 -13.86
C ASP A 2 10.25 17.04 -14.01
N ASP A 3 9.42 17.76 -13.24
CA ASP A 3 9.34 19.23 -13.21
C ASP A 3 10.12 19.88 -12.05
N GLY A 4 10.88 19.08 -11.29
CA GLY A 4 11.70 19.56 -10.16
C GLY A 4 10.92 20.05 -8.93
N ARG A 5 9.58 19.95 -8.91
CA ARG A 5 8.75 20.31 -7.74
C ARG A 5 8.78 19.23 -6.67
N ASN A 6 8.14 19.49 -5.53
CA ASN A 6 8.00 18.57 -4.41
C ASN A 6 6.63 18.74 -3.71
N GLY A 7 6.39 17.93 -2.67
CA GLY A 7 5.18 17.96 -1.86
C GLY A 7 5.27 18.75 -0.56
N ASP A 8 6.24 19.67 -0.42
CA ASP A 8 6.47 20.40 0.84
C ASP A 8 5.23 21.22 1.24
N VAL A 9 4.54 21.81 0.24
CA VAL A 9 3.25 22.49 0.41
C VAL A 9 2.11 21.68 -0.21
N ALA A 10 2.31 21.13 -1.42
CA ALA A 10 1.27 20.49 -2.22
C ALA A 10 0.03 21.41 -2.38
N ASP A 11 -1.18 20.90 -2.16
CA ASP A 11 -2.42 21.68 -2.19
C ASP A 11 -2.71 22.43 -0.87
N ASP A 12 -1.76 22.40 0.08
CA ASP A 12 -1.89 23.05 1.40
C ASP A 12 -3.12 22.55 2.22
N HIS A 13 -3.59 21.33 1.92
CA HIS A 13 -4.73 20.68 2.57
C HIS A 13 -4.60 20.64 4.10
N TYR A 14 -3.38 20.59 4.63
CA TYR A 14 -3.14 20.61 6.08
C TYR A 14 -3.74 21.85 6.76
N HIS A 15 -3.73 23.00 6.07
CA HIS A 15 -4.32 24.25 6.55
C HIS A 15 -5.70 24.53 5.95
N ARG A 16 -5.98 23.97 4.76
CA ARG A 16 -7.18 24.28 3.95
C ARG A 16 -8.26 23.22 3.95
N TYR A 17 -8.11 22.14 4.73
CA TYR A 17 -9.05 21.01 4.69
C TYR A 17 -10.53 21.39 4.87
N MET A 18 -10.84 22.48 5.58
CA MET A 18 -12.22 22.96 5.71
C MET A 18 -12.80 23.45 4.37
N GLU A 19 -12.00 24.14 3.55
CA GLU A 19 -12.39 24.55 2.19
C GLU A 19 -12.64 23.31 1.33
N ASP A 20 -11.74 22.32 1.42
CA ASP A 20 -11.88 21.06 0.69
C ASP A 20 -13.13 20.28 1.12
N VAL A 21 -13.46 20.24 2.41
CA VAL A 21 -14.69 19.61 2.93
C VAL A 21 -15.94 20.30 2.39
N GLU A 22 -15.97 21.63 2.30
CA GLU A 22 -17.11 22.34 1.70
C GLU A 22 -17.23 22.05 0.20
N ILE A 23 -16.11 21.97 -0.52
CA ILE A 23 -16.11 21.57 -1.94
C ILE A 23 -16.66 20.14 -2.07
N ILE A 24 -16.15 19.17 -1.31
CA ILE A 24 -16.60 17.78 -1.33
C ILE A 24 -18.11 17.70 -1.03
N HIS A 25 -18.59 18.45 -0.02
CA HIS A 25 -20.00 18.51 0.28
C HIS A 25 -20.83 19.05 -0.88
N SER A 26 -20.37 20.12 -1.54
CA SER A 26 -21.09 20.74 -2.66
C SER A 26 -21.26 19.80 -3.87
N LEU A 27 -20.37 18.80 -4.02
CA LEU A 27 -20.48 17.76 -5.04
C LEU A 27 -21.60 16.73 -4.76
N GLY A 28 -22.15 16.73 -3.55
CA GLY A 28 -23.22 15.80 -3.15
C GLY A 28 -22.78 14.35 -2.98
N VAL A 29 -21.47 14.11 -2.76
CA VAL A 29 -20.95 12.77 -2.50
C VAL A 29 -21.26 12.34 -1.06
N ASN A 30 -21.33 11.03 -0.84
CA ASN A 30 -21.60 10.44 0.48
C ASN A 30 -20.34 9.94 1.19
N SER A 31 -19.19 9.93 0.53
CA SER A 31 -17.94 9.41 1.09
C SER A 31 -16.74 10.15 0.54
N TYR A 32 -15.67 10.19 1.33
CA TYR A 32 -14.39 10.77 0.94
C TYR A 32 -13.24 9.84 1.32
N ARG A 33 -12.48 9.41 0.31
CA ARG A 33 -11.30 8.57 0.52
C ARG A 33 -10.04 9.43 0.62
N PHE A 34 -9.37 9.35 1.76
CA PHE A 34 -8.07 9.99 2.00
C PHE A 34 -7.10 9.03 2.68
N SER A 35 -5.86 9.46 2.90
CA SER A 35 -4.84 8.69 3.60
C SER A 35 -4.31 9.41 4.84
N ILE A 36 -3.99 8.64 5.86
CA ILE A 36 -3.30 9.15 7.05
C ILE A 36 -1.80 9.05 6.80
N SER A 37 -1.08 10.14 7.06
CA SER A 37 0.36 10.19 6.92
C SER A 37 1.01 9.46 8.09
N TRP A 38 1.68 8.33 7.83
CA TRP A 38 2.33 7.55 8.88
C TRP A 38 3.36 8.40 9.62
N ALA A 39 4.24 9.08 8.89
CA ALA A 39 5.27 9.94 9.47
C ALA A 39 4.69 11.10 10.31
N ARG A 40 3.43 11.50 10.10
CA ARG A 40 2.76 12.53 10.91
C ARG A 40 2.22 11.98 12.22
N ILE A 41 1.71 10.74 12.24
CA ILE A 41 1.18 10.08 13.44
C ILE A 41 2.30 9.49 14.30
N LEU A 42 3.24 8.81 13.67
CA LEU A 42 4.38 8.13 14.28
C LEU A 42 5.64 8.39 13.45
N PRO A 43 6.31 9.54 13.63
CA PRO A 43 7.59 9.81 12.99
C PRO A 43 8.66 8.78 13.39
N SER A 44 8.60 8.36 14.66
CA SER A 44 9.43 7.35 15.30
C SER A 44 8.64 6.68 16.41
N ARG A 45 8.75 5.36 16.57
CA ARG A 45 8.14 4.67 17.71
C ARG A 45 8.71 5.13 19.06
N LEU A 46 9.99 5.50 19.10
CA LEU A 46 10.66 6.00 20.31
C LEU A 46 10.17 7.39 20.72
N GLY A 47 9.72 8.19 19.74
CA GLY A 47 9.17 9.53 19.98
C GLY A 47 7.73 9.54 20.49
N GLY A 48 7.06 8.39 20.50
CA GLY A 48 5.64 8.28 20.82
C GLY A 48 4.72 8.81 19.73
N VAL A 49 3.41 8.72 19.99
CA VAL A 49 2.38 9.23 19.07
C VAL A 49 2.39 10.75 19.07
N ASN A 50 2.46 11.35 17.89
CA ASN A 50 2.37 12.80 17.73
C ASN A 50 0.91 13.28 17.85
N SER A 51 0.57 13.86 19.00
CA SER A 51 -0.78 14.34 19.30
C SER A 51 -1.28 15.42 18.33
N ALA A 52 -0.39 16.27 17.79
CA ALA A 52 -0.77 17.27 16.79
C ALA A 52 -1.16 16.63 15.45
N GLY A 53 -0.51 15.52 15.10
CA GLY A 53 -0.87 14.71 13.94
C GLY A 53 -2.23 14.07 14.10
N VAL A 54 -2.49 13.47 15.27
CA VAL A 54 -3.79 12.88 15.61
C VAL A 54 -4.89 13.95 15.56
N ALA A 55 -4.66 15.11 16.20
CA ALA A 55 -5.63 16.20 16.24
C ALA A 55 -5.99 16.76 14.85
N PHE A 56 -5.07 16.72 13.88
CA PHE A 56 -5.40 17.11 12.51
C PHE A 56 -6.43 16.16 11.88
N TYR A 57 -6.15 14.85 11.91
CA TYR A 57 -7.06 13.86 11.32
C TYR A 57 -8.37 13.77 12.07
N ASP A 58 -8.36 13.94 13.38
CA ASP A 58 -9.57 14.03 14.22
C ASP A 58 -10.50 15.15 13.74
N ARG A 59 -9.97 16.37 13.54
CA ARG A 59 -10.76 17.50 13.02
C ARG A 59 -11.25 17.30 11.58
N LEU A 60 -10.43 16.70 10.71
CA LEU A 60 -10.83 16.40 9.34
C LEU A 60 -11.98 15.38 9.33
N ILE A 61 -11.85 14.30 10.09
CA ILE A 61 -12.87 13.26 10.23
C ILE A 61 -14.16 13.85 10.79
N ASP A 62 -14.07 14.69 11.83
CA ASP A 62 -15.23 15.39 12.36
C ASP A 62 -15.89 16.26 11.30
N ALA A 63 -15.13 17.09 10.58
CA ALA A 63 -15.68 17.97 9.55
C ALA A 63 -16.46 17.18 8.48
N LEU A 64 -15.93 16.04 8.04
CA LEU A 64 -16.62 15.15 7.10
C LEU A 64 -17.91 14.57 7.68
N VAL A 65 -17.84 14.00 8.89
CA VAL A 65 -19.00 13.39 9.56
C VAL A 65 -20.11 14.41 9.83
N HIS A 66 -19.78 15.64 10.22
CA HIS A 66 -20.75 16.72 10.43
C HIS A 66 -21.50 17.10 9.14
N LYS A 67 -20.90 16.85 7.97
CA LYS A 67 -21.53 17.04 6.65
C LYS A 67 -22.19 15.77 6.10
N GLY A 68 -22.25 14.70 6.89
CA GLY A 68 -22.79 13.41 6.46
C GLY A 68 -21.95 12.68 5.41
N ILE A 69 -20.64 12.99 5.33
CA ILE A 69 -19.70 12.36 4.41
C ILE A 69 -18.94 11.27 5.16
N GLU A 70 -19.05 10.01 4.71
CA GLU A 70 -18.37 8.87 5.32
C GLU A 70 -16.86 8.88 5.03
N PRO A 71 -16.00 8.88 6.06
CA PRO A 71 -14.56 8.75 5.88
C PRO A 71 -14.17 7.34 5.41
N PHE A 72 -13.45 7.26 4.29
CA PHE A 72 -12.76 6.04 3.84
C PHE A 72 -11.25 6.25 3.98
N VAL A 73 -10.64 5.63 4.98
CA VAL A 73 -9.24 5.89 5.33
C VAL A 73 -8.30 4.85 4.76
N THR A 74 -7.23 5.32 4.10
CA THR A 74 -6.08 4.51 3.70
C THR A 74 -4.94 4.70 4.69
N LEU A 75 -4.38 3.62 5.25
CA LEU A 75 -3.31 3.69 6.25
C LEU A 75 -1.95 3.98 5.63
N HIS A 76 -1.60 3.33 4.51
CA HIS A 76 -0.35 3.59 3.79
C HIS A 76 -0.63 3.88 2.31
N HIS A 77 -0.22 5.07 1.87
CA HIS A 77 -0.33 5.54 0.50
C HIS A 77 1.03 5.97 -0.03
N PHE A 78 1.93 4.99 -0.13
CA PHE A 78 3.34 5.15 -0.54
C PHE A 78 4.18 6.00 0.40
N ASP A 79 3.66 6.34 1.58
CA ASP A 79 4.30 7.17 2.58
C ASP A 79 4.84 6.31 3.74
N LEU A 80 6.16 6.18 3.77
CA LEU A 80 6.89 5.48 4.83
C LEU A 80 7.72 6.49 5.61
N PRO A 81 7.70 6.50 6.95
CA PRO A 81 8.61 7.35 7.73
C PRO A 81 10.06 7.04 7.35
N HIS A 82 10.87 8.07 7.12
CA HIS A 82 12.25 7.90 6.66
C HIS A 82 13.11 7.07 7.63
N GLU A 83 12.81 7.13 8.93
CA GLU A 83 13.46 6.28 9.92
C GLU A 83 13.25 4.79 9.63
N MET A 84 12.06 4.39 9.15
CA MET A 84 11.79 2.98 8.83
C MET A 84 12.67 2.46 7.70
N GLU A 85 12.90 3.29 6.68
CA GLU A 85 13.81 2.96 5.58
C GLU A 85 15.26 2.85 6.09
N THR A 86 15.72 3.84 6.87
CA THR A 86 17.14 3.93 7.29
C THR A 86 17.54 2.95 8.39
N ARG A 87 16.66 2.67 9.35
CA ARG A 87 16.95 1.75 10.47
C ARG A 87 16.60 0.30 10.19
N TYR A 88 15.47 0.08 9.51
CA TYR A 88 14.90 -1.26 9.37
C TYR A 88 14.92 -1.74 7.92
N GLY A 89 15.42 -0.95 6.96
CA GLY A 89 15.40 -1.33 5.54
C GLY A 89 14.00 -1.26 4.90
N GLY A 90 13.09 -0.52 5.54
CA GLY A 90 11.73 -0.27 5.05
C GLY A 90 10.98 -1.56 4.74
N TRP A 91 10.38 -1.64 3.55
CA TRP A 91 9.63 -2.82 3.14
C TRP A 91 10.49 -4.06 2.87
N LEU A 92 11.81 -3.94 2.83
CA LEU A 92 12.72 -5.09 2.75
C LEU A 92 13.06 -5.66 4.14
N GLY A 93 12.80 -4.91 5.21
CA GLY A 93 13.00 -5.31 6.60
C GLY A 93 11.90 -6.23 7.13
N ALA A 94 12.24 -7.11 8.06
CA ALA A 94 11.26 -8.01 8.69
C ALA A 94 10.43 -7.28 9.77
N GLU A 95 11.04 -6.28 10.41
CA GLU A 95 10.49 -5.50 11.51
C GLU A 95 9.33 -4.60 11.06
N ILE A 96 9.24 -4.28 9.76
CA ILE A 96 8.21 -3.38 9.22
C ILE A 96 6.79 -3.88 9.49
N ARG A 97 6.62 -5.19 9.64
CA ARG A 97 5.34 -5.80 10.00
C ARG A 97 4.83 -5.31 11.35
N GLU A 98 5.69 -5.36 12.37
CA GLU A 98 5.31 -4.97 13.73
C GLU A 98 5.11 -3.46 13.82
N GLU A 99 5.95 -2.69 13.13
CA GLU A 99 5.82 -1.24 13.07
C GLU A 99 4.53 -0.79 12.37
N PHE A 100 4.16 -1.45 11.26
CA PHE A 100 2.91 -1.16 10.57
C PHE A 100 1.68 -1.56 11.39
N ASP A 101 1.70 -2.73 12.05
CA ASP A 101 0.57 -3.14 12.91
C ASP A 101 0.40 -2.21 14.11
N TYR A 102 1.50 -1.75 14.72
CA TYR A 102 1.45 -0.76 15.78
C TYR A 102 0.88 0.58 15.30
N TYR A 103 1.30 1.06 14.13
CA TYR A 103 0.73 2.25 13.53
C TYR A 103 -0.76 2.10 13.21
N ALA A 104 -1.17 0.97 12.64
CA ALA A 104 -2.57 0.67 12.38
C ALA A 104 -3.38 0.66 13.68
N ASP A 105 -2.86 0.05 14.76
CA ASP A 105 -3.48 0.02 16.08
C ASP A 105 -3.73 1.43 16.65
N VAL A 106 -2.75 2.33 16.53
CA VAL A 106 -2.90 3.75 16.93
C VAL A 106 -4.03 4.41 16.14
N CYS A 107 -4.09 4.21 14.83
CA CYS A 107 -5.15 4.77 14.00
C CYS A 107 -6.54 4.19 14.34
N PHE A 108 -6.65 2.88 14.57
CA PHE A 108 -7.92 2.24 14.94
C PHE A 108 -8.43 2.75 16.28
N LYS A 109 -7.54 2.91 17.27
CA LYS A 109 -7.88 3.47 18.58
C LYS A 109 -8.34 4.92 18.49
N ALA A 110 -7.63 5.73 17.70
CA ALA A 110 -7.88 7.17 17.64
C ALA A 110 -9.13 7.55 16.83
N PHE A 111 -9.43 6.80 15.76
CA PHE A 111 -10.39 7.23 14.75
C PHE A 111 -11.51 6.24 14.45
N GLY A 112 -11.41 4.99 14.91
CA GLY A 112 -12.33 3.93 14.50
C GLY A 112 -13.75 4.03 15.08
N ASP A 113 -13.96 4.92 16.05
CA ASP A 113 -15.30 5.31 16.49
C ASP A 113 -16.12 5.96 15.36
N ARG A 114 -15.46 6.74 14.48
CA ARG A 114 -16.07 7.43 13.33
C ARG A 114 -15.73 6.83 11.97
N VAL A 115 -14.54 6.24 11.81
CA VAL A 115 -14.09 5.64 10.53
C VAL A 115 -14.57 4.19 10.41
N LYS A 116 -15.41 3.91 9.40
CA LYS A 116 -15.99 2.57 9.14
C LYS A 116 -15.37 1.84 7.96
N PHE A 117 -14.60 2.51 7.12
CA PHE A 117 -13.94 1.90 5.96
C PHE A 117 -12.43 2.14 6.00
N TRP A 118 -11.68 1.04 6.10
CA TRP A 118 -10.22 1.04 6.17
C TRP A 118 -9.61 0.32 4.96
N ALA A 119 -8.62 0.94 4.32
CA ALA A 119 -7.69 0.29 3.41
C ALA A 119 -6.30 0.27 4.04
N THR A 120 -5.67 -0.90 4.19
CA THR A 120 -4.30 -0.96 4.75
C THR A 120 -3.29 -0.34 3.79
N PHE A 121 -3.32 -0.74 2.52
CA PHE A 121 -2.39 -0.31 1.49
C PHE A 121 -3.14 0.21 0.27
N ASN A 122 -2.62 1.29 -0.31
CA ASN A 122 -2.88 1.68 -1.69
C ASN A 122 -1.88 1.01 -2.63
N GLU A 123 -2.38 0.30 -3.63
CA GLU A 123 -1.67 -0.18 -4.82
C GLU A 123 -0.27 -0.78 -4.56
N PRO A 124 -0.15 -1.78 -3.67
CA PRO A 124 1.15 -2.39 -3.35
C PRO A 124 1.83 -3.02 -4.58
N ASN A 125 1.06 -3.51 -5.55
CA ASN A 125 1.58 -4.03 -6.82
C ASN A 125 2.29 -2.95 -7.65
N LEU A 126 1.68 -1.77 -7.75
CA LEU A 126 2.28 -0.63 -8.45
C LEU A 126 3.52 -0.14 -7.69
N PHE A 127 3.39 0.03 -6.37
CA PHE A 127 4.47 0.50 -5.51
C PHE A 127 5.71 -0.37 -5.62
N THR A 128 5.57 -1.69 -5.42
CA THR A 128 6.72 -2.60 -5.42
C THR A 128 7.43 -2.64 -6.77
N ARG A 129 6.68 -2.55 -7.88
CA ARG A 129 7.24 -2.44 -9.22
C ARG A 129 7.99 -1.13 -9.41
N LEU A 130 7.40 0.01 -9.06
CA LEU A 130 8.05 1.31 -9.26
C LEU A 130 9.25 1.52 -8.32
N ALA A 131 9.20 1.02 -7.09
CA ALA A 131 10.22 1.23 -6.07
C ALA A 131 11.40 0.23 -6.15
N TYR A 132 11.12 -1.04 -6.49
CA TYR A 132 12.12 -2.13 -6.41
C TYR A 132 12.38 -2.87 -7.74
N VAL A 133 11.56 -2.68 -8.80
CA VAL A 133 11.90 -3.16 -10.16
C VAL A 133 12.54 -2.05 -10.96
N LEU A 134 11.82 -0.93 -11.10
CA LEU A 134 12.19 0.18 -11.99
C LEU A 134 12.98 1.28 -11.27
N GLY A 135 12.98 1.30 -9.93
CA GLY A 135 13.66 2.30 -9.12
C GLY A 135 13.22 3.75 -9.38
N LYS A 136 11.99 3.97 -9.83
CA LYS A 136 11.41 5.29 -10.11
C LYS A 136 10.80 5.94 -8.88
N TYR A 137 10.34 5.13 -7.92
CA TYR A 137 9.82 5.60 -6.63
C TYR A 137 10.85 5.35 -5.54
N PRO A 138 10.87 6.14 -4.45
CA PRO A 138 11.65 5.82 -3.27
C PRO A 138 11.40 4.37 -2.80
N PRO A 139 12.43 3.62 -2.37
CA PRO A 139 13.82 4.02 -2.17
C PRO A 139 14.71 3.95 -3.43
N ALA A 140 14.12 3.90 -4.62
CA ALA A 140 14.79 3.93 -5.92
C ALA A 140 15.81 2.80 -6.11
N ARG A 141 15.35 1.55 -5.89
CA ARG A 141 16.18 0.35 -5.99
C ARG A 141 15.87 -0.41 -7.27
N CYS A 142 16.91 -0.81 -7.99
CA CYS A 142 16.79 -1.60 -9.21
C CYS A 142 18.12 -2.24 -9.62
N SER A 143 18.06 -3.16 -10.59
CA SER A 143 19.21 -3.78 -11.23
C SER A 143 18.98 -3.95 -12.74
N THR A 144 20.05 -4.08 -13.52
CA THR A 144 20.01 -4.42 -14.95
C THR A 144 19.15 -5.67 -15.20
N PRO A 145 18.33 -5.71 -16.28
CA PRO A 145 18.17 -4.71 -17.34
C PRO A 145 17.14 -3.61 -17.06
N PHE A 146 16.54 -3.56 -15.86
CA PHE A 146 15.39 -2.69 -15.58
C PHE A 146 15.77 -1.23 -15.29
N GLY A 147 17.00 -0.98 -14.84
CA GLY A 147 17.52 0.36 -14.61
C GLY A 147 18.95 0.34 -14.06
N THR A 148 19.51 1.53 -13.85
CA THR A 148 20.89 1.76 -13.39
C THR A 148 20.92 2.43 -12.02
N CYS A 149 20.19 1.85 -11.05
CA CYS A 149 20.17 2.34 -9.67
C CYS A 149 21.49 2.04 -8.95
N LYS A 150 21.78 2.81 -7.89
CA LYS A 150 23.00 2.62 -7.07
C LYS A 150 23.03 1.25 -6.38
N SER A 151 21.86 0.67 -6.11
CA SER A 151 21.71 -0.61 -5.43
C SER A 151 20.33 -1.20 -5.75
N GLY A 152 20.19 -2.51 -5.54
CA GLY A 152 18.92 -3.20 -5.65
C GLY A 152 19.05 -4.55 -6.32
N ASN A 153 17.95 -5.29 -6.33
CA ASN A 153 17.82 -6.51 -7.12
C ASN A 153 16.37 -6.65 -7.61
N SER A 154 16.13 -6.25 -8.85
CA SER A 154 14.80 -6.24 -9.48
C SER A 154 14.20 -7.64 -9.64
N HIS A 155 14.99 -8.71 -9.49
CA HIS A 155 14.51 -10.10 -9.53
C HIS A 155 14.15 -10.65 -8.15
N ARG A 156 14.41 -9.92 -7.06
CA ARG A 156 14.20 -10.40 -5.69
C ARG A 156 13.45 -9.40 -4.80
N GLU A 157 13.92 -8.16 -4.73
CA GLU A 157 13.42 -7.15 -3.80
C GLU A 157 11.91 -6.83 -3.95
N PRO A 158 11.33 -6.77 -5.15
CA PRO A 158 9.88 -6.57 -5.29
C PRO A 158 9.07 -7.67 -4.60
N TYR A 159 9.58 -8.91 -4.63
CA TYR A 159 8.91 -10.05 -4.01
C TYR A 159 9.01 -10.02 -2.49
N VAL A 160 10.16 -9.61 -1.95
CA VAL A 160 10.37 -9.43 -0.50
C VAL A 160 9.49 -8.30 0.01
N ALA A 161 9.48 -7.15 -0.65
CA ALA A 161 8.65 -6.00 -0.29
C ALA A 161 7.16 -6.36 -0.32
N ALA A 162 6.68 -6.98 -1.41
CA ALA A 162 5.31 -7.46 -1.52
C ALA A 162 4.94 -8.42 -0.39
N HIS A 163 5.83 -9.37 -0.06
CA HIS A 163 5.61 -10.32 1.01
C HIS A 163 5.43 -9.63 2.37
N ASN A 164 6.32 -8.70 2.71
CA ASN A 164 6.23 -7.95 3.97
C ASN A 164 5.00 -7.06 4.03
N MET A 165 4.61 -6.40 2.93
CA MET A 165 3.37 -5.63 2.85
C MET A 165 2.14 -6.53 3.07
N LEU A 166 2.10 -7.71 2.47
CA LEU A 166 1.00 -8.67 2.64
C LEU A 166 0.91 -9.22 4.07
N LEU A 167 2.05 -9.52 4.71
CA LEU A 167 2.10 -9.91 6.12
C LEU A 167 1.66 -8.77 7.05
N SER A 168 2.05 -7.54 6.72
CA SER A 168 1.64 -6.33 7.46
C SER A 168 0.14 -6.09 7.35
N HIS A 169 -0.44 -6.29 6.16
CA HIS A 169 -1.89 -6.28 5.95
C HIS A 169 -2.57 -7.34 6.80
N ALA A 170 -2.08 -8.58 6.76
CA ALA A 170 -2.65 -9.68 7.54
C ALA A 170 -2.61 -9.41 9.04
N ALA A 171 -1.52 -8.82 9.56
CA ALA A 171 -1.39 -8.42 10.95
C ALA A 171 -2.42 -7.34 11.33
N ALA A 172 -2.49 -6.25 10.57
CA ALA A 172 -3.43 -5.15 10.82
C ALA A 172 -4.91 -5.60 10.71
N VAL A 173 -5.24 -6.45 9.74
CA VAL A 173 -6.59 -7.04 9.62
C VAL A 173 -6.90 -7.94 10.80
N HIS A 174 -5.96 -8.79 11.21
CA HIS A 174 -6.15 -9.65 12.38
C HIS A 174 -6.39 -8.82 13.64
N ASN A 175 -5.58 -7.78 13.86
CA ASN A 175 -5.74 -6.83 14.95
C ASN A 175 -7.12 -6.16 14.91
N TYR A 176 -7.52 -5.59 13.76
CA TYR A 176 -8.82 -4.95 13.58
C TYR A 176 -9.99 -5.88 13.92
N LYS A 177 -10.01 -7.08 13.33
CA LYS A 177 -11.07 -8.07 13.53
C LYS A 177 -11.17 -8.52 14.99
N LYS A 178 -10.03 -8.70 15.66
CA LYS A 178 -9.97 -9.20 17.03
C LYS A 178 -10.38 -8.14 18.05
N ASN A 179 -9.90 -6.90 17.89
CA ASN A 179 -9.93 -5.91 18.96
C ASN A 179 -10.95 -4.78 18.71
N TYR A 180 -11.34 -4.54 17.46
CA TYR A 180 -12.09 -3.33 17.08
C TYR A 180 -13.37 -3.60 16.29
N GLN A 181 -13.41 -4.63 15.45
CA GLN A 181 -14.54 -4.83 14.52
C GLN A 181 -15.89 -4.99 15.24
N ALA A 182 -15.93 -5.70 16.37
CA ALA A 182 -17.17 -5.90 17.13
C ALA A 182 -17.73 -4.61 17.75
N THR A 183 -16.85 -3.69 18.16
CA THR A 183 -17.24 -2.44 18.84
C THR A 183 -17.39 -1.28 17.87
N GLN A 184 -16.57 -1.24 16.82
CA GLN A 184 -16.55 -0.16 15.83
C GLN A 184 -17.44 -0.44 14.63
N GLY A 185 -17.75 -1.70 14.31
CA GLY A 185 -18.65 -2.07 13.21
C GLY A 185 -18.11 -1.76 11.81
N GLY A 186 -16.81 -1.53 11.65
CA GLY A 186 -16.21 -1.19 10.36
C GLY A 186 -15.75 -2.40 9.53
N SER A 187 -15.30 -2.07 8.32
CA SER A 187 -14.72 -2.99 7.33
C SER A 187 -13.28 -2.59 7.02
N ILE A 188 -12.43 -3.59 6.79
CA ILE A 188 -11.02 -3.41 6.47
C ILE A 188 -10.64 -4.24 5.25
N GLY A 189 -9.89 -3.64 4.34
CA GLY A 189 -9.45 -4.25 3.09
C GLY A 189 -8.12 -3.69 2.57
N ILE A 190 -7.85 -3.94 1.29
CA ILE A 190 -6.66 -3.51 0.57
C ILE A 190 -7.07 -2.99 -0.82
N VAL A 191 -6.40 -1.96 -1.33
CA VAL A 191 -6.67 -1.39 -2.66
C VAL A 191 -5.57 -1.82 -3.62
N ILE A 192 -5.92 -2.48 -4.71
CA ILE A 192 -4.97 -3.00 -5.72
C ILE A 192 -5.13 -2.23 -7.02
N ALA A 193 -4.02 -1.79 -7.62
CA ALA A 193 -4.07 -1.18 -8.95
C ALA A 193 -4.37 -2.28 -9.98
N MET A 194 -5.46 -2.14 -10.73
CA MET A 194 -5.84 -3.13 -11.73
C MET A 194 -5.88 -2.52 -13.12
N LYS A 195 -5.16 -3.14 -14.05
CA LYS A 195 -5.34 -2.94 -15.48
C LYS A 195 -6.06 -4.16 -16.05
N TRP A 196 -7.06 -3.91 -16.88
CA TRP A 196 -7.68 -4.96 -17.67
C TRP A 196 -6.78 -5.30 -18.86
N TYR A 197 -6.62 -6.59 -19.15
CA TYR A 197 -5.82 -7.09 -20.26
C TYR A 197 -6.70 -7.91 -21.20
N GLU A 198 -6.72 -7.53 -22.46
CA GLU A 198 -7.30 -8.31 -23.56
C GLU A 198 -6.17 -8.97 -24.37
N PRO A 199 -6.40 -10.15 -24.94
CA PRO A 199 -5.42 -10.78 -25.81
C PRO A 199 -5.27 -9.97 -27.11
N LEU A 200 -4.03 -9.85 -27.60
CA LEU A 200 -3.74 -9.11 -28.83
C LEU A 200 -4.37 -9.79 -30.07
N THR A 201 -4.37 -11.13 -30.08
CA THR A 201 -4.99 -11.96 -31.10
C THR A 201 -5.82 -13.08 -30.47
N ASN A 202 -6.68 -13.74 -31.24
CA ASN A 202 -7.45 -14.90 -30.77
C ASN A 202 -6.62 -16.21 -30.74
N THR A 203 -5.31 -16.10 -30.52
CA THR A 203 -4.42 -17.26 -30.36
C THR A 203 -4.40 -17.71 -28.91
N THR A 204 -4.16 -19.00 -28.69
CA THR A 204 -4.05 -19.56 -27.34
C THR A 204 -2.93 -18.86 -26.54
N GLU A 205 -1.83 -18.51 -27.21
CA GLU A 205 -0.65 -17.87 -26.63
C GLU A 205 -0.99 -16.49 -26.05
N ASP A 206 -1.71 -15.66 -26.80
CA ASP A 206 -2.11 -14.31 -26.37
C ASP A 206 -3.19 -14.35 -25.29
N ILE A 207 -4.13 -15.30 -25.38
CA ILE A 207 -5.13 -15.53 -24.31
C ILE A 207 -4.42 -15.91 -23.01
N LEU A 208 -3.44 -16.80 -23.06
CA LEU A 208 -2.65 -17.17 -21.88
C LEU A 208 -1.74 -16.01 -21.42
N ALA A 209 -1.25 -15.17 -22.33
CA ALA A 209 -0.46 -13.99 -21.99
C ALA A 209 -1.26 -12.93 -21.23
N ALA A 210 -2.47 -12.61 -21.69
CA ALA A 210 -3.38 -11.69 -21.01
C ALA A 210 -3.72 -12.18 -19.60
N ARG A 211 -4.00 -13.49 -19.45
CA ARG A 211 -4.22 -14.12 -18.13
C ARG A 211 -3.00 -14.01 -17.23
N ARG A 212 -1.79 -14.29 -17.73
CA ARG A 212 -0.54 -14.13 -16.95
C ARG A 212 -0.36 -12.68 -16.51
N ALA A 213 -0.59 -11.70 -17.40
CA ALA A 213 -0.45 -10.29 -17.07
C ALA A 213 -1.38 -9.88 -15.91
N LEU A 214 -2.64 -10.33 -15.94
CA LEU A 214 -3.58 -10.12 -14.84
C LEU A 214 -3.09 -10.78 -13.54
N SER A 215 -2.59 -12.03 -13.61
CA SER A 215 -2.15 -12.74 -12.41
C SER A 215 -0.94 -12.10 -11.73
N PHE A 216 0.01 -11.55 -12.49
CA PHE A 216 1.18 -10.89 -11.91
C PHE A 216 0.87 -9.52 -11.29
N GLU A 217 -0.20 -8.84 -11.75
CA GLU A 217 -0.61 -7.52 -11.24
C GLU A 217 -1.58 -7.63 -10.05
N VAL A 218 -2.58 -8.52 -10.15
CA VAL A 218 -3.70 -8.58 -9.20
C VAL A 218 -3.63 -9.82 -8.34
N ASP A 219 -3.58 -10.99 -8.96
CA ASP A 219 -3.77 -12.27 -8.27
C ASP A 219 -2.72 -12.48 -7.18
N TRP A 220 -1.48 -12.06 -7.39
CA TRP A 220 -0.44 -12.13 -6.34
C TRP A 220 -0.92 -11.50 -5.02
N TYR A 221 -1.52 -10.34 -5.07
CA TYR A 221 -1.93 -9.59 -3.88
C TYR A 221 -3.31 -10.00 -3.35
N VAL A 222 -4.11 -10.70 -4.14
CA VAL A 222 -5.49 -11.07 -3.81
C VAL A 222 -5.62 -12.55 -3.43
N LEU A 223 -4.92 -13.44 -4.14
CA LEU A 223 -5.00 -14.89 -3.93
C LEU A 223 -4.40 -15.36 -2.60
N LEU A 224 -3.58 -14.54 -1.94
CA LEU A 224 -3.13 -14.85 -0.58
C LEU A 224 -4.30 -14.81 0.43
N PHE A 225 -5.40 -14.12 0.09
CA PHE A 225 -6.52 -13.84 0.99
C PHE A 225 -7.82 -14.54 0.59
N ILE A 226 -8.02 -14.80 -0.69
CA ILE A 226 -9.21 -15.49 -1.21
C ILE A 226 -8.86 -16.97 -1.42
N HIS A 227 -9.58 -17.88 -0.77
CA HIS A 227 -9.47 -19.34 -0.94
C HIS A 227 -9.95 -19.81 -2.34
N LEU A 228 -9.48 -19.20 -3.44
CA LEU A 228 -9.95 -19.53 -4.78
C LEU A 228 -8.80 -19.73 -5.78
N SER A 229 -8.63 -21.01 -6.14
CA SER A 229 -7.89 -21.58 -7.28
C SER A 229 -6.37 -21.74 -7.15
N THR A 230 -5.94 -22.99 -7.27
CA THR A 230 -4.54 -23.45 -7.23
C THR A 230 -3.77 -23.14 -8.52
N SER A 231 -4.43 -22.75 -9.62
CA SER A 231 -3.81 -22.67 -10.95
C SER A 231 -2.97 -21.41 -11.19
N ALA A 232 -3.44 -20.22 -10.78
CA ALA A 232 -2.71 -18.96 -10.92
C ALA A 232 -1.47 -18.91 -10.02
N THR A 233 -1.61 -19.38 -8.77
CA THR A 233 -0.49 -19.58 -7.83
C THR A 233 0.56 -20.56 -8.39
N THR A 234 0.12 -21.58 -9.12
CA THR A 234 1.04 -22.55 -9.76
C THR A 234 1.80 -21.92 -10.93
N SER A 235 1.13 -21.17 -11.80
CA SER A 235 1.77 -20.46 -12.92
C SER A 235 2.87 -19.49 -12.42
N MET A 236 2.56 -18.71 -11.39
CA MET A 236 3.52 -17.74 -10.83
C MET A 236 4.65 -18.41 -10.05
N ARG A 237 4.36 -19.43 -9.23
CA ARG A 237 5.40 -20.24 -8.54
C ARG A 237 6.33 -20.94 -9.52
N MET A 238 5.78 -21.52 -10.60
CA MET A 238 6.59 -22.15 -11.65
C MET A 238 7.48 -21.11 -12.34
N PHE A 239 6.96 -19.92 -12.65
CA PHE A 239 7.73 -18.88 -13.33
C PHE A 239 8.85 -18.29 -12.45
N ILE A 240 8.56 -17.98 -11.18
CA ILE A 240 9.56 -17.46 -10.23
C ILE A 240 10.63 -18.52 -9.91
N SER A 241 10.22 -19.78 -9.76
CA SER A 241 11.13 -20.91 -9.56
C SER A 241 12.02 -21.16 -10.78
N ALA A 242 11.46 -21.06 -11.99
CA ALA A 242 12.21 -21.15 -13.24
C ALA A 242 13.23 -20.02 -13.40
N LEU A 243 12.88 -18.78 -13.00
CA LEU A 243 13.82 -17.65 -12.97
C LEU A 243 15.00 -17.89 -12.02
N HIS A 244 14.76 -18.46 -10.84
CA HIS A 244 15.82 -18.84 -9.89
C HIS A 244 16.72 -19.96 -10.46
N SER A 245 16.15 -20.97 -11.10
CA SER A 245 16.90 -22.08 -11.72
C SER A 245 17.74 -21.65 -12.93
N CYS A 246 17.27 -20.65 -13.69
CA CYS A 246 18.02 -20.11 -14.83
C CYS A 246 19.17 -19.19 -14.37
N ALA A 247 19.01 -18.48 -13.26
CA ALA A 247 20.06 -17.64 -12.67
C ALA A 247 21.22 -18.46 -12.07
N THR A 248 20.95 -19.63 -11.48
CA THR A 248 22.00 -20.50 -10.93
C THR A 248 22.80 -21.26 -12.00
N LYS A 249 22.21 -21.50 -13.18
CA LYS A 249 22.91 -22.15 -14.31
C LYS A 249 23.90 -21.26 -15.06
N LYS A 250 23.93 -19.95 -14.80
CA LYS A 250 24.88 -19.01 -15.43
C LYS A 250 26.17 -18.78 -14.62
N ASN A 251 26.35 -19.46 -13.48
CA ASN A 251 27.52 -19.35 -12.61
C ASN A 251 28.44 -20.60 -12.61
N TYR A 252 28.48 -21.35 -13.71
CA TYR A 252 29.50 -22.38 -13.98
C TYR A 252 30.07 -22.22 -15.39
#